data_AF-A0AAN7U7V9-F1
#
_entry.id   AF-A0AAN7U7V9-F1
#
_cell.length_a   1.000
_cell.length_b   1.000
_cell.length_c   1.000
_cell.angle_alpha   90.00
_cell.angle_beta   90.00
_cell.angle_gamma   90.00
#
_symmetry.space_group_name_H-M   'P 1'
#
loop_
_entity.id
_entity.type
_entity.pdbx_description
1 polymer ?
#
loop_
_entity_poly.entity_id
_entity_poly.type
_entity_poly.pdbx_seq_one_letter_code
_entity_poly.pdbx_strand_id
1 'polypeptide(L)'
;MALSEAVSVQSVADLKLFAAYLVSFSYWQFLLYMFVTLMALELLIAPFESIYPTYSSLIGYVGLSVEATLPLPQLYANAQSKSCKGFRFSVLASWIIGDSMKMFWFFTATTEIPLAFKLCGIFQAVCDALIGVQYFIYGNGGPAAKALQQDRELAGKSSSSNGWQTPISRRTSMAEKTYQ
;
A
#
# COMPACT_ATOMS: atom_id res chain seq x y z
N MET A 1 -9.69 -37.25 18.59
CA MET A 1 -10.29 -36.42 17.52
C MET A 1 -9.60 -35.06 17.42
N ALA A 2 -9.60 -34.24 18.49
CA ALA A 2 -8.96 -32.91 18.49
C ALA A 2 -7.45 -32.89 18.14
N LEU A 3 -6.66 -33.89 18.55
CA LEU A 3 -5.23 -33.95 18.23
C LEU A 3 -4.93 -34.27 16.75
N SER A 4 -5.82 -35.01 16.08
CA SER A 4 -5.68 -35.33 14.65
C SER A 4 -6.01 -34.10 13.78
N GLU A 5 -6.99 -33.31 14.21
CA GLU A 5 -7.33 -32.06 13.52
C GLU A 5 -6.21 -31.03 13.69
N ALA A 6 -5.64 -30.88 14.90
CA ALA A 6 -4.53 -29.95 15.14
C ALA A 6 -3.29 -30.25 14.29
N VAL A 7 -2.91 -31.52 14.15
CA VAL A 7 -1.76 -31.93 13.29
C VAL A 7 -2.06 -31.68 11.81
N SER A 8 -3.30 -31.95 11.37
CA SER A 8 -3.70 -31.68 9.97
C SER A 8 -3.69 -30.19 9.65
N VAL A 9 -4.11 -29.33 10.58
CA VAL A 9 -4.15 -27.87 10.40
C VAL A 9 -2.74 -27.29 10.35
N GLN A 10 -1.82 -27.79 11.20
CA GLN A 10 -0.43 -27.34 11.23
C GLN A 10 0.29 -27.67 9.91
N SER A 11 0.14 -28.90 9.40
CA SER A 11 0.76 -29.32 8.13
C SER A 11 0.28 -28.47 6.93
N VAL A 12 -1.00 -28.10 6.90
CA VAL A 12 -1.56 -27.26 5.83
C VAL A 12 -1.06 -25.80 5.94
N ALA A 13 -0.87 -25.28 7.16
CA ALA A 13 -0.29 -23.95 7.37
C ALA A 13 1.18 -23.89 6.94
N ASP A 14 1.97 -24.90 7.29
CA ASP A 14 3.37 -25.02 6.91
C ASP A 14 3.53 -25.14 5.38
N LEU A 15 2.62 -25.86 4.71
CA LEU A 15 2.60 -25.95 3.25
C LEU A 15 2.25 -24.62 2.58
N LYS A 16 1.31 -23.85 3.13
CA LYS A 16 0.98 -22.50 2.63
C LYS A 16 2.11 -21.51 2.84
N LEU A 17 2.79 -21.59 3.99
CA LEU A 17 3.99 -20.80 4.28
C LEU A 17 5.12 -21.13 3.31
N PHE A 18 5.36 -22.42 3.04
CA PHE A 18 6.36 -22.85 2.08
C PHE A 18 6.04 -22.39 0.66
N ALA A 19 4.79 -22.56 0.21
CA ALA A 19 4.35 -22.07 -1.10
C ALA A 19 4.49 -20.53 -1.21
N ALA A 20 4.12 -19.77 -0.18
CA ALA A 20 4.29 -18.32 -0.15
C ALA A 20 5.77 -17.91 -0.19
N TYR A 21 6.64 -18.64 0.52
CA TYR A 21 8.08 -18.44 0.50
C TYR A 21 8.66 -18.71 -0.89
N LEU A 22 8.28 -19.81 -1.54
CA LEU A 22 8.73 -20.14 -2.90
C LEU A 22 8.29 -19.08 -3.92
N VAL A 23 7.05 -18.60 -3.83
CA VAL A 23 6.55 -17.52 -4.69
C VAL A 23 7.31 -16.23 -4.45
N SER A 24 7.53 -15.84 -3.18
CA SER A 24 8.28 -14.64 -2.84
C SER A 24 9.72 -14.71 -3.34
N PHE A 25 10.40 -15.85 -3.12
CA PHE A 25 11.76 -16.06 -3.58
C PHE A 25 11.89 -15.98 -5.11
N SER A 26 10.96 -16.60 -5.84
CA SER A 26 10.92 -16.54 -7.30
C SER A 26 10.67 -15.11 -7.83
N TYR A 27 9.81 -14.35 -7.15
CA TYR A 27 9.53 -12.95 -7.49
C TYR A 27 10.77 -12.06 -7.33
N TRP A 28 11.49 -12.18 -6.21
CA TRP A 28 12.70 -11.39 -5.99
C TRP A 28 13.82 -11.72 -6.98
N GLN A 29 13.95 -13.00 -7.37
CA GLN A 29 14.88 -13.40 -8.43
C GLN A 29 14.49 -12.80 -9.78
N PHE A 30 13.22 -12.86 -10.16
CA PHE A 30 12.72 -12.22 -11.39
C PHE A 30 13.03 -10.72 -11.41
N LEU A 31 12.73 -10.01 -10.32
CA LEU A 31 13.03 -8.58 -10.21
C LEU A 31 14.52 -8.28 -10.32
N LEU A 32 15.36 -9.09 -9.67
CA LEU A 32 16.81 -8.91 -9.70
C LEU A 32 17.35 -9.14 -11.12
N TYR A 33 16.91 -10.21 -11.80
CA TYR A 33 17.31 -10.46 -13.19
C TYR A 33 16.84 -9.34 -14.12
N MET A 34 15.60 -8.86 -13.96
CA MET A 34 15.09 -7.73 -14.73
C MET A 34 15.95 -6.48 -14.49
N PHE A 35 16.22 -6.13 -13.23
CA PHE A 35 17.03 -4.96 -12.88
C PHE A 35 18.46 -5.05 -13.44
N VAL A 36 19.15 -6.18 -13.23
CA VAL A 36 20.52 -6.39 -13.75
C VAL A 36 20.54 -6.35 -15.27
N THR A 37 19.54 -6.95 -15.93
CA THR A 37 19.44 -6.93 -17.39
C THR A 37 19.24 -5.51 -17.90
N LEU A 38 18.26 -4.77 -17.37
CA LEU A 38 18.02 -3.39 -17.78
C LEU A 38 19.23 -2.50 -17.53
N MET A 39 19.92 -2.67 -16.40
CA MET A 39 21.12 -1.90 -16.09
C MET A 39 22.29 -2.23 -17.01
N ALA A 40 22.48 -3.51 -17.35
CA ALA A 40 23.48 -3.92 -18.33
C ALA A 40 23.17 -3.35 -19.72
N LEU A 41 21.91 -3.42 -20.19
CA LEU A 41 21.52 -2.81 -21.46
C LEU A 41 21.73 -1.29 -21.45
N GLU A 42 21.40 -0.60 -20.36
CA GLU A 42 21.62 0.84 -20.22
C GLU A 42 23.11 1.18 -20.38
N LEU A 43 23.99 0.48 -19.66
CA LEU A 43 25.46 0.66 -19.75
C LEU A 43 26.02 0.34 -21.13
N LEU A 44 25.48 -0.67 -21.82
CA LEU A 44 25.91 -1.06 -23.15
C LEU A 44 25.43 -0.08 -24.23
N ILE A 45 24.24 0.50 -24.08
CA ILE A 45 23.62 1.38 -25.08
C ILE A 45 24.00 2.85 -24.87
N ALA A 46 24.32 3.26 -23.64
CA ALA A 46 24.70 4.64 -23.29
C ALA A 46 25.78 5.28 -24.19
N PRO A 47 26.83 4.57 -24.67
CA PRO A 47 27.84 5.16 -25.55
C PRO A 47 27.33 5.49 -26.96
N PHE A 48 26.17 4.97 -27.36
CA PHE A 48 25.64 5.12 -28.72
C PHE A 48 24.59 6.23 -28.79
N GLU A 49 25.06 7.47 -29.01
CA GLU A 49 24.22 8.68 -29.01
C GLU A 49 23.04 8.64 -30.01
N SER A 50 23.15 7.90 -31.10
CA SER A 50 22.08 7.81 -32.12
C SER A 50 20.88 6.96 -31.69
N ILE A 51 21.08 5.92 -30.88
CA ILE A 51 20.02 4.96 -30.50
C ILE A 51 19.56 5.13 -29.05
N TYR A 52 20.41 5.71 -28.20
CA TYR A 52 20.16 5.90 -26.78
C TYR A 52 18.88 6.71 -26.48
N PRO A 53 18.57 7.84 -27.15
CA PRO A 53 17.36 8.62 -26.88
C PRO A 53 16.07 7.82 -27.14
N THR A 54 16.06 6.99 -28.19
CA THR A 54 14.92 6.14 -28.51
C THR A 54 14.79 5.00 -27.50
N TYR A 55 15.90 4.32 -27.17
CA TYR A 55 15.91 3.24 -26.18
C TYR A 55 15.44 3.71 -24.79
N SER A 56 16.02 4.80 -24.28
CA SER A 56 15.67 5.39 -22.97
C SER A 56 14.20 5.87 -22.92
N SER A 57 13.67 6.40 -24.03
CA SER A 57 12.26 6.78 -24.09
C SER A 57 11.34 5.55 -24.09
N LEU A 58 11.69 4.49 -24.80
CA LEU A 58 10.91 3.25 -24.87
C LEU A 58 10.82 2.56 -23.50
N ILE A 59 11.95 2.40 -22.79
CA ILE A 59 11.94 1.81 -21.45
C ILE A 59 11.15 2.67 -20.47
N GLY A 60 11.19 4.00 -20.61
CA GLY A 60 10.33 4.92 -19.86
C GLY A 60 8.85 4.69 -20.12
N TYR A 61 8.43 4.51 -21.38
CA TYR A 61 7.04 4.20 -21.73
C TYR A 61 6.59 2.85 -21.19
N VAL A 62 7.45 1.83 -21.25
CA VAL A 62 7.16 0.52 -20.64
C VAL A 62 6.96 0.67 -19.14
N GLY A 63 7.88 1.35 -18.44
CA GLY A 63 7.77 1.60 -16.99
C GLY A 63 6.46 2.30 -16.61
N LEU A 64 6.09 3.36 -17.35
CA LEU A 64 4.85 4.10 -17.13
C LEU A 64 3.61 3.25 -17.38
N SER A 65 3.62 2.41 -18.43
CA SER A 65 2.51 1.51 -18.73
C SER A 65 2.30 0.46 -17.62
N VAL A 66 3.40 -0.04 -17.05
CA VAL A 66 3.36 -0.96 -15.92
C VAL A 66 2.80 -0.26 -14.68
N GLU A 67 3.29 0.94 -14.35
CA GLU A 67 2.81 1.75 -13.24
C GLU A 67 1.31 2.06 -13.37
N ALA A 68 0.86 2.46 -14.56
CA ALA A 68 -0.54 2.73 -14.87
C ALA A 68 -1.46 1.51 -14.74
N THR A 69 -0.91 0.29 -14.85
CA THR A 69 -1.69 -0.95 -14.71
C THR A 69 -1.89 -1.35 -13.26
N LEU A 70 -1.03 -0.90 -12.34
CA LEU A 70 -1.11 -1.22 -10.90
C LEU A 70 -2.47 -0.94 -10.25
N PRO A 71 -3.15 0.20 -10.50
CA PRO A 71 -4.46 0.46 -9.89
C PRO A 71 -5.61 -0.36 -10.50
N LEU A 72 -5.46 -0.91 -11.71
CA LEU A 72 -6.56 -1.57 -12.43
C LEU A 72 -7.12 -2.82 -11.73
N PRO A 73 -6.29 -3.77 -11.23
CA PRO A 73 -6.80 -4.91 -10.46
C PRO A 73 -7.57 -4.48 -9.21
N GLN A 74 -7.09 -3.44 -8.51
CA GLN A 74 -7.77 -2.92 -7.31
C GLN A 74 -9.10 -2.25 -7.67
N LEU A 75 -9.11 -1.46 -8.75
CA LEU A 75 -10.30 -0.80 -9.28
C LEU A 75 -11.38 -1.84 -9.63
N TYR A 76 -10.99 -2.92 -10.30
CA TYR A 76 -11.88 -4.03 -10.66
C TYR A 76 -12.38 -4.80 -9.44
N ALA A 77 -11.49 -5.18 -8.52
CA ALA A 77 -11.85 -5.91 -7.32
C ALA A 77 -12.81 -5.12 -6.42
N ASN A 78 -12.58 -3.81 -6.25
CA ASN A 78 -13.48 -2.92 -5.51
C ASN A 78 -14.86 -2.80 -6.19
N ALA A 79 -14.89 -2.73 -7.52
CA ALA A 79 -16.14 -2.62 -8.27
C ALA A 79 -17.00 -3.89 -8.16
N GLN A 80 -16.36 -5.07 -8.13
CA GLN A 80 -17.01 -6.37 -8.00
C GLN A 80 -17.48 -6.64 -6.56
N SER A 81 -16.63 -6.39 -5.57
CA SER A 81 -16.93 -6.68 -4.16
C SER A 81 -17.86 -5.66 -3.51
N LYS A 82 -18.00 -4.47 -4.13
CA LYS A 82 -18.69 -3.29 -3.55
C LYS A 82 -18.18 -2.96 -2.15
N SER A 83 -16.93 -3.31 -1.84
CA SER A 83 -16.36 -3.18 -0.50
C SER A 83 -14.87 -2.88 -0.58
N CYS A 84 -14.44 -1.83 0.13
CA CYS A 84 -13.02 -1.49 0.29
C CYS A 84 -12.42 -2.08 1.57
N LYS A 85 -12.87 -3.28 1.98
CA LYS A 85 -12.44 -3.92 3.24
C LYS A 85 -10.95 -4.27 3.19
N GLY A 86 -10.15 -3.62 4.03
CA GLY A 86 -8.70 -3.84 4.13
C GLY A 86 -7.84 -2.84 3.37
N PHE A 87 -8.43 -1.88 2.65
CA PHE A 87 -7.67 -0.84 1.95
C PHE A 87 -7.27 0.30 2.89
N ARG A 88 -5.98 0.65 2.92
CA ARG A 88 -5.43 1.66 3.83
C ARG A 88 -5.68 3.07 3.28
N PHE A 89 -6.54 3.83 3.95
CA PHE A 89 -6.85 5.22 3.56
C PHE A 89 -5.61 6.11 3.41
N SER A 90 -4.62 5.96 4.29
CA SER A 90 -3.39 6.76 4.22
C SER A 90 -2.61 6.57 2.91
N VAL A 91 -2.66 5.37 2.33
CA VAL A 91 -1.99 5.06 1.07
C VAL A 91 -2.73 5.72 -0.09
N LEU A 92 -4.06 5.59 -0.12
CA LEU A 92 -4.91 6.28 -1.10
C LEU A 92 -4.69 7.80 -1.08
N ALA A 93 -4.67 8.39 0.12
CA ALA A 93 -4.41 9.82 0.27
C ALA A 93 -3.04 10.21 -0.29
N SER A 94 -2.01 9.40 -0.04
CA SER A 94 -0.67 9.65 -0.59
C SER A 94 -0.63 9.59 -2.12
N TRP A 95 -1.41 8.70 -2.75
CA TRP A 95 -1.52 8.59 -4.20
C TRP A 95 -2.19 9.84 -4.78
N ILE A 96 -3.36 10.22 -4.27
CA ILE A 96 -4.09 11.41 -4.74
C ILE A 96 -3.25 12.70 -4.58
N ILE A 97 -2.53 12.84 -3.46
CA ILE A 97 -1.64 13.99 -3.25
C ILE A 97 -0.48 13.98 -4.25
N GLY A 98 0.15 12.82 -4.46
CA GLY A 98 1.24 12.64 -5.42
C GLY A 98 0.80 12.98 -6.85
N ASP A 99 -0.34 12.47 -7.28
CA ASP A 99 -0.91 12.75 -8.60
C ASP A 99 -1.30 14.22 -8.76
N SER A 100 -1.84 14.84 -7.72
CA SER A 100 -2.17 16.27 -7.73
C SER A 100 -0.91 17.13 -7.92
N MET A 101 0.19 16.81 -7.21
CA MET A 101 1.48 17.48 -7.43
C MET A 101 2.02 17.22 -8.83
N LYS A 102 1.93 15.99 -9.35
CA LYS A 102 2.38 15.61 -10.69
C LYS A 102 1.62 16.39 -11.77
N MET A 103 0.30 16.48 -11.64
CA MET A 103 -0.54 17.26 -12.54
C MET A 103 -0.20 18.75 -12.47
N PHE A 104 -0.05 19.31 -11.26
CA PHE A 104 0.36 20.71 -11.09
C PHE A 104 1.68 20.99 -11.82
N TRP A 105 2.67 20.09 -11.69
CA TRP A 105 3.94 20.22 -12.40
C TRP A 105 3.79 20.13 -13.92
N PHE A 106 2.96 19.22 -14.46
CA PHE A 106 2.73 19.12 -15.91
C PHE A 106 2.09 20.36 -16.54
N PHE A 107 1.24 21.06 -15.79
CA PHE A 107 0.56 22.27 -16.26
C PHE A 107 1.39 23.55 -16.03
N THR A 108 2.33 23.55 -15.09
CA THR A 108 3.16 24.74 -14.78
C THR A 108 4.56 24.68 -15.37
N ALA A 109 5.05 23.50 -15.74
CA ALA A 109 6.35 23.34 -16.38
C ALA A 109 6.37 24.01 -17.77
N THR A 110 7.42 24.80 -18.01
CA THR A 110 7.72 25.41 -19.31
C THR A 110 8.50 24.48 -20.24
N THR A 111 8.91 23.31 -19.73
CA THR A 111 9.66 22.30 -20.48
C THR A 111 8.74 21.44 -21.34
N GLU A 112 9.17 21.14 -22.57
CA GLU A 112 8.51 20.17 -23.45
C GLU A 112 8.57 18.76 -22.83
N ILE A 113 7.46 18.35 -22.21
CA ILE A 113 7.29 17.00 -21.66
C ILE A 113 6.60 16.15 -22.73
N PRO A 114 7.13 14.95 -23.07
CA PRO A 114 6.52 14.06 -24.05
C PRO A 114 5.04 13.82 -23.77
N LEU A 115 4.18 13.95 -24.78
CA LEU A 115 2.73 13.82 -24.62
C LEU A 115 2.33 12.45 -24.04
N ALA A 116 3.04 11.38 -24.40
CA ALA A 116 2.80 10.05 -23.84
C ALA A 116 2.97 10.02 -22.30
N PHE A 117 3.95 10.75 -21.76
CA PHE A 117 4.17 10.85 -20.31
C PHE A 117 3.01 11.58 -19.62
N LYS A 118 2.53 12.68 -20.23
CA LYS A 118 1.37 13.43 -19.71
C LYS A 118 0.11 12.59 -19.73
N LEU A 119 -0.19 11.92 -20.85
CA LEU A 119 -1.39 11.09 -21.01
C LEU A 119 -1.39 9.91 -20.02
N CYS A 120 -0.25 9.24 -19.85
CA CYS A 120 -0.13 8.14 -18.89
C CYS A 120 -0.30 8.63 -17.45
N GLY A 121 0.30 9.76 -17.09
CA GLY A 121 0.14 10.34 -15.75
C GLY A 121 -1.29 10.82 -15.47
N ILE A 122 -2.00 11.37 -16.46
CA ILE A 122 -3.42 11.71 -16.32
C ILE A 122 -4.25 10.45 -16.11
N PHE A 123 -3.96 9.38 -16.84
CA PHE A 123 -4.66 8.10 -16.67
C PHE A 123 -4.45 7.49 -15.28
N GLN A 124 -3.21 7.53 -14.75
CA GLN A 124 -2.90 7.15 -13.36
C GLN A 124 -3.76 7.95 -12.37
N ALA A 125 -3.75 9.28 -12.49
CA ALA A 125 -4.52 10.19 -11.64
C ALA A 125 -6.03 9.92 -11.69
N VAL A 126 -6.57 9.61 -12.86
CA VAL A 126 -7.98 9.23 -13.02
C VAL A 126 -8.27 7.90 -12.33
N CYS A 127 -7.41 6.88 -12.50
CA CYS A 127 -7.60 5.59 -11.84
C CYS A 127 -7.59 5.72 -10.32
N ASP A 128 -6.65 6.48 -9.77
CA ASP A 128 -6.54 6.69 -8.32
C ASP A 128 -7.70 7.52 -7.77
N ALA A 129 -8.16 8.52 -8.52
CA ALA A 129 -9.39 9.26 -8.19
C ALA A 129 -10.63 8.36 -8.20
N LEU A 130 -10.77 7.46 -9.20
CA LEU A 130 -11.88 6.49 -9.26
C LEU A 130 -11.85 5.52 -8.07
N ILE A 131 -10.67 5.04 -7.67
CA ILE A 131 -10.52 4.24 -6.44
C ILE A 131 -10.93 5.06 -5.22
N GLY A 132 -10.57 6.35 -5.16
CA GLY A 132 -10.99 7.25 -4.09
C GLY A 132 -12.51 7.46 -4.01
N VAL A 133 -13.17 7.62 -5.16
CA VAL A 133 -14.64 7.69 -5.24
C VAL A 133 -15.27 6.39 -4.77
N GLN A 134 -14.77 5.23 -5.23
CA GLN A 134 -15.24 3.93 -4.74
C GLN A 134 -15.06 3.79 -3.23
N TYR A 135 -13.94 4.25 -2.70
CA TYR A 135 -13.68 4.25 -1.26
C TYR A 135 -14.67 5.11 -0.48
N PHE A 136 -15.06 6.28 -1.01
CA PHE A 136 -16.08 7.13 -0.37
C PHE A 136 -17.47 6.48 -0.41
N ILE A 137 -17.87 5.95 -1.56
CA ILE A 137 -19.20 5.32 -1.75
C ILE A 137 -19.34 4.05 -0.90
N TYR A 138 -18.34 3.17 -0.92
CA TYR A 138 -18.37 1.90 -0.17
C TYR A 138 -17.96 2.08 1.30
N GLY A 139 -17.22 3.14 1.64
CA GLY A 139 -16.79 3.47 3.00
C GLY A 139 -17.94 3.95 3.89
N ASN A 140 -18.92 4.66 3.34
CA ASN A 140 -20.14 5.07 4.06
C ASN A 140 -21.05 3.89 4.46
N GLY A 141 -20.74 2.66 4.05
CA GLY A 141 -21.44 1.42 4.45
C GLY A 141 -20.63 0.46 5.32
N GLY A 142 -19.40 0.79 5.72
CA GLY A 142 -18.44 -0.16 6.32
C GLY A 142 -18.00 0.17 7.77
N PRO A 143 -17.92 -0.82 8.69
CA PRO A 143 -17.44 -0.64 10.08
C PRO A 143 -16.02 -0.05 10.24
N ALA A 144 -15.21 -0.05 9.18
CA ALA A 144 -13.80 0.36 9.22
C ALA A 144 -13.58 1.89 9.20
N ALA A 145 -14.45 2.64 8.50
CA ALA A 145 -14.40 4.11 8.53
C ALA A 145 -14.73 4.63 9.93
N LYS A 146 -15.68 3.96 10.62
CA LYS A 146 -16.01 4.22 12.02
C LYS A 146 -14.85 3.87 12.96
N ALA A 147 -14.16 2.75 12.73
CA ALA A 147 -13.01 2.35 13.56
C ALA A 147 -11.83 3.35 13.47
N LEU A 148 -11.51 3.87 12.27
CA LEU A 148 -10.45 4.86 12.08
C LEU A 148 -10.82 6.25 12.59
N GLN A 149 -12.09 6.67 12.42
CA GLN A 149 -12.61 7.89 13.06
C GLN A 149 -12.54 7.76 14.58
N GLN A 150 -12.96 6.61 15.12
CA GLN A 150 -12.96 6.35 16.54
C GLN A 150 -11.55 6.31 17.12
N ASP A 151 -10.58 5.69 16.43
CA ASP A 151 -9.19 5.65 16.87
C ASP A 151 -8.53 7.05 16.83
N ARG A 152 -8.86 7.87 15.83
CA ARG A 152 -8.39 9.26 15.73
C ARG A 152 -9.04 10.17 16.77
N GLU A 153 -10.31 9.95 17.11
CA GLU A 153 -11.01 10.62 18.22
C GLU A 153 -10.46 10.19 19.59
N LEU A 154 -10.13 8.91 19.78
CA LEU A 154 -9.49 8.37 20.98
C LEU A 154 -8.07 8.94 21.15
N ALA A 155 -7.28 8.98 20.08
CA ALA A 155 -5.96 9.60 20.09
C ALA A 155 -6.02 11.11 20.38
N GLY A 156 -7.01 11.82 19.80
CA GLY A 156 -7.24 13.24 20.05
C GLY A 156 -7.66 13.53 21.50
N LYS A 157 -8.52 12.70 22.09
CA LYS A 157 -8.92 12.83 23.50
C LYS A 157 -7.80 12.46 24.48
N SER A 158 -7.03 11.41 24.19
CA SER A 158 -5.88 11.00 25.02
C SER A 158 -4.79 12.08 25.06
N SER A 159 -4.56 12.77 23.93
CA SER A 159 -3.60 13.87 23.89
C SER A 159 -4.10 15.14 24.61
N SER A 160 -5.41 15.26 24.85
CA SER A 160 -5.99 16.41 25.59
C SER A 160 -6.18 16.14 27.08
N SER A 161 -6.11 14.88 27.57
CA SER A 161 -6.40 14.54 28.97
C SER A 161 -5.17 14.25 29.84
N ASN A 162 -3.94 14.45 29.35
CA ASN A 162 -2.72 14.22 30.14
C ASN A 162 -2.29 15.43 30.99
N GLY A 163 -3.27 16.21 31.46
CA GLY A 163 -3.08 17.20 32.52
C GLY A 163 -3.42 16.59 33.87
N TRP A 164 -2.38 16.15 34.60
CA TRP A 164 -2.36 15.87 36.04
C TRP A 164 -3.35 14.84 36.60
N GLN A 165 -2.86 13.64 36.96
CA GLN A 165 -3.28 12.92 38.18
C GLN A 165 -2.45 11.65 38.40
N THR A 166 -1.58 11.67 39.42
CA THR A 166 -1.00 10.48 40.05
C THR A 166 -1.97 9.98 41.13
N PRO A 167 -2.35 8.69 41.18
CA PRO A 167 -3.21 8.18 42.24
C PRO A 167 -2.37 7.84 43.48
N ILE A 168 -2.64 8.57 44.55
CA ILE A 168 -2.27 8.26 45.93
C ILE A 168 -3.18 7.15 46.49
N SER A 169 -2.56 6.26 47.26
CA SER A 169 -3.12 5.39 48.30
C SER A 169 -4.03 4.21 47.90
N ARG A 170 -3.48 2.99 48.06
CA ARG A 170 -4.24 1.87 48.60
C ARG A 170 -3.48 1.26 49.78
N ARG A 171 -3.68 1.85 50.96
CA ARG A 171 -3.44 1.21 52.25
C ARG A 171 -4.46 0.07 52.39
N THR A 172 -4.00 -1.17 52.46
CA THR A 172 -4.79 -2.24 53.11
C THR A 172 -3.98 -2.79 54.27
N SER A 173 -4.69 -2.91 55.38
CA SER A 173 -4.23 -3.18 56.73
C SER A 173 -5.01 -4.39 57.21
N MET A 174 -4.36 -5.18 58.06
CA MET A 174 -4.86 -6.27 58.92
C MET A 174 -4.69 -7.70 58.41
N ALA A 175 -3.80 -8.37 59.14
CA ALA A 175 -3.75 -9.79 59.46
C ALA A 175 -5.11 -10.44 59.75
N GLU A 176 -5.25 -11.75 59.52
CA GLU A 176 -5.61 -12.73 60.56
C GLU A 176 -5.43 -14.22 60.11
N LYS A 177 -4.57 -14.93 60.86
CA LYS A 177 -4.52 -16.36 61.30
C LYS A 177 -4.57 -17.58 60.34
N THR A 178 -3.44 -18.28 60.35
CA THR A 178 -3.14 -19.70 60.66
C THR A 178 -4.24 -20.80 60.74
N TYR A 179 -3.82 -22.00 60.26
CA TYR A 179 -4.33 -23.39 60.40
C TYR A 179 -5.36 -23.87 59.36
N GLN A 180 -4.89 -24.65 58.38
CA GLN A 180 -4.95 -26.12 58.30
C GLN A 180 -3.95 -26.58 57.22
#